data_AF-A0A6M0GDK9-F1
#
_entry.id   AF-A0A6M0GDK9-F1
#
_cell.length_a   1.000
_cell.length_b   1.000
_cell.length_c   1.000
_cell.angle_alpha   90.00
_cell.angle_beta   90.00
_cell.angle_gamma   90.00
#
_symmetry.space_group_name_H-M   'P 1'
#
loop_
_entity.id
_entity.type
_entity.pdbx_description
1 polymer ?
#
loop_
_entity_poly.entity_id
_entity_poly.type
_entity_poly.pdbx_seq_one_letter_code
_entity_poly.pdbx_strand_id
1 'polypeptide(L)' 'PKESPTNSFIEIPDYHSACVVATHEGTPLHKLKPGPKNIVGECVQLNPGPLDRYKNALKQFVDCL' A
#
# COMPACT_ATOMS: atom_id res chain seq x y z
N PRO A 1 8.57 27.99 -16.89
CA PRO A 1 7.23 27.39 -16.69
C PRO A 1 7.11 26.86 -15.26
N LYS A 2 6.22 27.42 -14.43
CA LYS A 2 5.88 26.80 -13.15
C LYS A 2 5.17 25.49 -13.46
N GLU A 3 5.68 24.36 -12.99
CA GLU A 3 5.01 23.08 -13.15
C GLU A 3 3.59 23.17 -12.60
N SER A 4 2.61 22.64 -13.34
CA SER A 4 1.24 22.53 -12.85
C SER A 4 1.24 21.59 -11.64
N PRO A 5 0.55 21.91 -10.53
CA PRO A 5 0.49 21.06 -9.32
C PRO A 5 0.08 19.61 -9.60
N THR A 6 -0.63 19.39 -10.71
CA THR A 6 -1.04 18.07 -11.21
C THR A 6 0.14 17.14 -11.51
N ASN A 7 1.30 17.68 -11.93
CA ASN A 7 2.46 16.86 -12.31
C ASN A 7 3.24 16.32 -11.10
N SER A 8 3.06 16.94 -9.94
CA SER A 8 3.68 16.53 -8.67
C SER A 8 2.72 15.80 -7.73
N PHE A 9 1.44 15.66 -8.10
CA PHE A 9 0.45 15.01 -7.25
C PHE A 9 0.55 13.49 -7.39
N ILE A 10 0.73 12.80 -6.27
CA ILE A 10 0.76 11.33 -6.21
C ILE A 10 -0.43 10.87 -5.37
N GLU A 11 -1.33 10.11 -6.00
CA GLU A 11 -2.45 9.48 -5.32
C GLU A 11 -1.98 8.18 -4.64
N ILE A 12 -2.11 8.10 -3.31
CA ILE A 12 -1.90 6.87 -2.57
C ILE A 12 -3.28 6.29 -2.26
N PRO A 13 -3.66 5.12 -2.83
CA PRO A 13 -4.96 4.54 -2.59
C PRO A 13 -5.10 4.12 -1.13
N ASP A 14 -6.29 4.30 -0.55
CA ASP A 14 -6.58 3.70 0.75
C ASP A 14 -6.58 2.18 0.63
N TYR A 15 -5.68 1.53 1.36
CA TYR A 15 -5.69 0.08 1.51
C TYR A 15 -5.66 -0.33 2.98
N HIS A 16 -6.69 0.08 3.72
CA HIS A 16 -6.90 -0.20 5.14
C HIS A 16 -6.49 -1.61 5.60
N SER A 17 -6.95 -2.67 4.93
CA SER A 17 -6.61 -4.05 5.30
C SER A 17 -5.11 -4.33 5.26
N ALA A 18 -4.39 -3.77 4.29
CA ALA A 18 -2.93 -3.91 4.20
C ALA A 18 -2.23 -3.19 5.36
N CYS A 19 -2.72 -2.02 5.79
CA CYS A 19 -2.19 -1.29 6.94
C CYS A 19 -2.41 -2.05 8.26
N VAL A 20 -3.58 -2.64 8.45
CA VAL A 20 -3.88 -3.50 9.62
C VAL A 20 -2.95 -4.70 9.64
N VAL A 21 -2.83 -5.43 8.51
CA VAL A 21 -1.91 -6.58 8.41
C VAL A 21 -0.47 -6.17 8.66
N ALA A 22 0.01 -5.07 8.05
CA ALA A 22 1.38 -4.58 8.24
C ALA A 22 1.69 -4.29 9.70
N THR A 23 0.77 -3.62 10.39
CA THR A 23 0.92 -3.26 11.81
C THR A 23 0.89 -4.50 12.69
N HIS A 24 -0.05 -5.42 12.44
CA HIS A 24 -0.19 -6.66 13.21
C HIS A 24 1.00 -7.62 13.01
N GLU A 25 1.47 -7.82 11.78
CA GLU A 25 2.59 -8.72 11.47
C GLU A 25 3.97 -8.07 11.71
N GLY A 26 4.05 -6.77 11.98
CA GLY A 26 5.31 -6.02 12.00
C GLY A 26 6.02 -6.02 10.64
N THR A 27 5.28 -6.24 9.56
CA THR A 27 5.82 -6.36 8.20
C THR A 27 5.66 -5.04 7.46
N PRO A 28 6.74 -4.42 6.94
CA PRO A 28 6.65 -3.20 6.15
C PRO A 28 5.76 -3.38 4.91
N LEU A 29 4.98 -2.35 4.55
CA LEU A 29 3.99 -2.37 3.47
C LEU A 29 4.55 -2.90 2.13
N HIS A 30 5.76 -2.49 1.76
CA HIS A 30 6.42 -2.93 0.53
C HIS A 30 6.77 -4.43 0.52
N LYS A 31 6.88 -5.08 1.70
CA LYS A 31 7.17 -6.51 1.86
C LYS A 31 5.93 -7.38 2.02
N LEU A 32 4.74 -6.79 2.14
CA LEU A 32 3.49 -7.56 2.23
C LEU A 32 3.31 -8.47 1.02
N LYS A 33 2.73 -9.64 1.23
CA LYS A 33 2.40 -10.59 0.16
C LYS A 33 0.88 -10.75 0.08
N PRO A 34 0.32 -10.93 -1.13
CA PRO A 34 -1.08 -11.24 -1.28
C PRO A 34 -1.40 -12.61 -0.68
N GLY A 35 -2.67 -12.85 -0.37
CA GLY A 35 -3.15 -14.08 0.22
C GLY A 35 -3.95 -13.89 1.51
N PRO A 36 -4.44 -14.99 2.09
CA PRO A 36 -5.13 -14.97 3.36
C PRO A 36 -4.17 -14.66 4.50
N LYS A 37 -4.63 -13.83 5.44
CA LYS A 37 -3.91 -13.36 6.62
C LYS A 37 -4.76 -13.60 7.84
N ASN A 38 -4.19 -14.20 8.88
CA ASN A 38 -4.90 -14.39 10.14
C ASN A 38 -4.56 -13.25 11.09
N ILE A 39 -5.56 -12.43 11.43
CA ILE A 39 -5.44 -11.30 12.36
C ILE A 39 -6.40 -11.58 13.52
N VAL A 40 -5.85 -11.87 14.70
CA VAL A 40 -6.65 -12.10 15.93
C VAL A 40 -7.78 -13.14 15.74
N GLY A 41 -7.53 -14.18 14.94
CA GLY A 41 -8.52 -15.25 14.67
C GLY A 41 -9.46 -14.96 13.49
N GLU A 42 -9.37 -13.77 12.88
CA GLU A 42 -10.10 -13.44 11.66
C GLU A 42 -9.23 -13.62 10.41
N CYS A 43 -9.81 -14.20 9.36
CA CYS A 43 -9.15 -14.36 8.08
C CYS A 43 -9.43 -13.14 7.18
N VAL A 44 -8.39 -12.35 6.93
CA VAL A 44 -8.41 -11.18 6.03
C VAL A 44 -7.69 -11.55 4.73
N GLN A 45 -8.31 -11.26 3.59
CA GLN A 45 -7.69 -11.50 2.28
C GLN A 45 -6.98 -10.24 1.77
N LEU A 46 -5.67 -10.34 1.52
CA LEU A 46 -4.96 -9.34 0.72
C LEU A 46 -5.02 -9.72 -0.75
N ASN A 47 -5.67 -8.88 -1.55
CA ASN A 47 -5.84 -9.09 -2.98
C ASN A 47 -4.61 -8.55 -3.73
N PRO A 48 -4.06 -9.30 -4.71
CA PRO A 48 -2.85 -8.90 -5.42
C PRO A 48 -3.00 -7.56 -6.14
N GLY A 49 -4.08 -7.35 -6.90
CA GLY A 49 -4.28 -6.11 -7.66
C GLY A 49 -4.28 -4.84 -6.80
N PRO A 50 -5.11 -4.74 -5.74
CA PRO A 50 -5.04 -3.62 -4.80
C PRO A 50 -3.68 -3.47 -4.13
N LEU A 51 -3.02 -4.57 -3.75
CA LEU A 51 -1.71 -4.54 -3.10
C LEU A 51 -0.62 -3.99 -4.03
N ASP A 52 -0.63 -4.40 -5.29
CA ASP A 52 0.33 -3.94 -6.29
C ASP A 52 0.12 -2.47 -6.63
N ARG A 53 -1.14 -2.01 -6.77
CA ARG A 53 -1.45 -0.58 -6.95
C ARG A 53 -0.93 0.26 -5.78
N TYR A 54 -1.16 -0.19 -4.55
CA TYR A 54 -0.67 0.49 -3.36
C TYR A 54 0.86 0.55 -3.32
N LYS A 55 1.54 -0.57 -3.59
CA LYS A 55 3.01 -0.62 -3.63
C LYS A 55 3.60 0.28 -4.71
N ASN A 56 2.95 0.36 -5.87
CA ASN A 56 3.39 1.22 -6.96
C ASN A 56 3.25 2.70 -6.60
N ALA A 57 2.12 3.11 -6.02
CA ALA A 57 1.93 4.47 -5.53
C ALA A 57 2.95 4.85 -4.44
N LEU A 58 3.18 3.93 -3.48
CA LEU A 58 4.21 4.14 -2.45
C LEU A 58 5.61 4.26 -3.04
N LYS A 59 5.93 3.45 -4.06
CA LYS A 59 7.22 3.54 -4.76
C LYS A 59 7.37 4.89 -5.46
N GLN A 60 6.35 5.34 -6.21
CA GLN A 60 6.37 6.64 -6.87
C GLN A 60 6.58 7.78 -5.88
N PHE A 61 5.92 7.71 -4.72
CA PHE A 61 6.10 8.67 -3.64
C PHE A 61 7.53 8.69 -3.10
N VAL A 62 8.13 7.52 -2.85
CA VAL A 62 9.51 7.46 -2.36
C VAL A 62 10.52 7.92 -3.42
N ASP A 63 10.28 7.60 -4.70
CA ASP A 63 11.16 8.01 -5.80
C ASP A 63 11.15 9.53 -6.05
N CYS A 64 10.12 10.26 -5.60
CA CYS A 64 10.00 11.71 -5.76
C CYS A 64 10.47 12.53 -4.56
N LEU A 65 10.95 11.88 -3.48
CA LEU A 65 11.59 12.52 -2.33
C LEU A 65 13.09 12.71 -2.59
#